data_AF-J0L1J9-F1
#
_entry.id   AF-J0L1J9-F1
#
_cell.length_a   1.000
_cell.length_b   1.000
_cell.length_c   1.000
_cell.angle_alpha   90.00
_cell.angle_beta   90.00
_cell.angle_gamma   90.00
#
_symmetry.space_group_name_H-M   'P 1'
#
loop_
_entity.id
_entity.type
_entity.pdbx_description
1 polymer ?
#
loop_
_entity_poly.entity_id
_entity_poly.type
_entity_poly.pdbx_seq_one_letter_code
_entity_poly.pdbx_strand_id
1 'polypeptide(L)'
;MTNEFSLPSAEPSPSPDTSPVTDFKNKLSEDISSTRQIIKEGSGAVIQQVDEVVSEQTHFVGHQVSGVAAALEKVGAELESSDQRQVGRYAREIGRSVAAVAEKIEGKDLGEIATLAENFGRKQPIAFLAIAALAGLSASRFLIASAKRGDEVRPIETSAKMRAASASGGASND
;
A
#
# COMPACT_ATOMS: atom_id res chain seq x y z
N MET A 1 -21.27 56.84 48.78
CA MET A 1 -20.60 56.68 47.47
C MET A 1 -19.95 55.30 47.44
N THR A 2 -20.68 54.29 46.97
CA THR A 2 -20.16 52.94 46.71
C THR A 2 -20.92 52.41 45.51
N ASN A 3 -20.54 52.84 44.31
CA ASN A 3 -21.03 52.23 43.08
C ASN A 3 -20.14 51.04 42.78
N GLU A 4 -20.78 49.88 42.82
CA GLU A 4 -20.18 48.58 42.57
C GLU A 4 -19.45 48.52 41.23
N PHE A 5 -18.26 47.96 41.31
CA PHE A 5 -17.38 47.62 40.20
C PHE A 5 -18.11 46.61 39.30
N SER A 6 -18.70 47.10 38.20
CA SER A 6 -19.28 46.24 37.16
C SER A 6 -18.18 45.40 36.54
N LEU A 7 -18.25 44.09 36.76
CA LEU A 7 -17.40 43.11 36.07
C LEU A 7 -17.71 43.18 34.56
N PRO A 8 -16.70 43.24 33.68
CA PRO A 8 -16.93 43.07 32.25
C PRO A 8 -17.41 41.63 32.00
N SER A 9 -18.62 41.51 31.46
CA SER A 9 -19.19 40.25 30.98
C SER A 9 -18.20 39.54 30.07
N ALA A 10 -17.89 38.29 30.41
CA ALA A 10 -17.16 37.40 29.52
C ALA A 10 -17.92 37.29 28.20
N GLU A 11 -17.29 37.74 27.10
CA GLU A 11 -17.80 37.45 25.76
C GLU A 11 -17.72 35.94 25.52
N PRO A 12 -18.82 35.29 25.08
CA PRO A 12 -18.76 33.90 24.67
C PRO A 12 -17.91 33.81 23.39
N SER A 13 -16.72 33.24 23.51
CA SER A 13 -15.88 32.88 22.37
C SER A 13 -16.64 31.90 21.46
N PRO A 14 -16.57 32.05 20.13
CA PRO A 14 -17.28 31.19 19.20
C PRO A 14 -16.71 29.76 19.23
N SER A 15 -17.57 28.78 19.52
CA SER A 15 -17.25 27.35 19.43
C SER A 15 -16.86 26.97 17.99
N PRO A 16 -15.69 26.35 17.74
CA PRO A 16 -15.37 25.76 16.44
C PRO A 16 -15.96 24.35 16.40
N ASP A 17 -17.26 24.24 16.14
CA ASP A 17 -18.00 22.97 16.12
C ASP A 17 -18.17 22.43 14.69
N THR A 18 -17.10 22.44 13.89
CA THR A 18 -17.05 21.77 12.58
C THR A 18 -16.03 20.65 12.66
N SER A 19 -16.52 19.45 12.95
CA SER A 19 -15.70 18.26 13.04
C SER A 19 -15.14 17.89 11.65
N PRO A 20 -13.81 17.67 11.51
CA PRO A 20 -13.14 17.39 10.23
C PRO A 20 -13.67 16.14 9.50
N VAL A 21 -14.34 15.24 10.22
CA VAL A 21 -15.02 14.07 9.68
C VAL A 21 -16.21 14.45 8.79
N THR A 22 -16.95 15.50 9.17
CA THR A 22 -18.11 15.99 8.41
C THR A 22 -17.66 16.61 7.09
N ASP A 23 -16.60 17.42 7.12
CA ASP A 23 -16.03 18.04 5.92
C ASP A 23 -15.47 17.00 4.95
N PHE A 24 -14.79 15.98 5.48
CA PHE A 24 -14.32 14.85 4.67
C PHE A 24 -15.48 14.09 4.02
N LYS A 25 -16.57 13.83 4.74
CA LYS A 25 -17.75 13.15 4.19
C LYS A 25 -18.42 13.97 3.08
N ASN A 26 -18.48 15.29 3.24
CA ASN A 26 -19.03 16.20 2.24
C ASN A 26 -18.17 16.23 0.98
N LYS A 27 -16.86 16.40 1.12
CA LYS A 27 -15.91 16.37 -0.01
C LYS A 27 -15.90 15.02 -0.72
N LEU A 28 -15.95 13.93 0.03
CA LEU A 28 -16.00 12.57 -0.52
C LEU A 28 -17.29 12.31 -1.32
N SER A 29 -18.41 12.90 -0.89
CA SER A 29 -19.70 12.76 -1.59
C SER A 29 -19.76 13.53 -2.90
N GLU A 30 -19.02 14.63 -3.01
CA GLU A 30 -18.90 15.40 -4.25
C GLU A 30 -17.98 14.68 -5.25
N ASP A 31 -16.82 14.20 -4.78
CA ASP A 31 -15.78 13.61 -5.62
C ASP A 31 -16.10 12.17 -6.10
N ILE A 32 -16.95 11.44 -5.37
CA ILE A 32 -17.38 10.08 -5.75
C ILE A 32 -18.17 10.06 -7.07
N SER A 33 -18.85 11.16 -7.41
CA SER A 33 -19.65 11.26 -8.63
C SER A 33 -18.77 11.28 -9.89
N SER A 34 -17.71 12.09 -9.87
CA SER A 34 -16.66 12.17 -10.89
C SER A 34 -15.91 10.83 -11.02
N THR A 35 -15.57 10.23 -9.88
CA THR A 35 -14.85 8.94 -9.83
C THR A 35 -15.69 7.81 -10.43
N ARG A 36 -17.02 7.83 -10.24
CA ARG A 36 -17.93 6.80 -10.79
C ARG A 36 -17.95 6.77 -12.32
N GLN A 37 -17.73 7.90 -12.98
CA GLN A 37 -17.66 7.97 -14.44
C GLN A 37 -16.39 7.31 -14.97
N ILE A 38 -15.24 7.63 -14.37
CA ILE A 38 -13.93 7.04 -14.71
C ILE A 38 -13.95 5.53 -14.51
N ILE A 39 -14.58 5.05 -13.43
CA ILE A 39 -14.74 3.62 -13.15
C ILE A 39 -15.58 2.92 -14.22
N LYS A 40 -16.65 3.54 -14.72
CA LYS A 40 -17.53 2.95 -15.75
C LYS A 40 -16.87 2.83 -17.12
N GLU A 41 -15.98 3.77 -17.45
CA GLU A 41 -15.29 3.81 -18.75
C GLU A 41 -13.99 2.99 -18.75
N GLY A 42 -13.32 2.86 -17.60
CA GLY A 42 -12.02 2.19 -17.46
C GLY A 42 -12.06 0.70 -17.12
N SER A 43 -13.20 0.13 -16.72
CA SER A 43 -13.25 -1.25 -16.20
C SER A 43 -13.07 -2.33 -17.28
N GLY A 44 -13.45 -2.06 -18.53
CA GLY A 44 -13.43 -3.07 -19.61
C GLY A 44 -12.07 -3.28 -20.29
N ALA A 45 -11.20 -2.26 -20.30
CA ALA A 45 -9.95 -2.28 -21.07
C ALA A 45 -8.74 -2.79 -20.26
N VAL A 46 -8.79 -2.70 -18.93
CA VAL A 46 -7.63 -3.00 -18.07
C VAL A 46 -7.52 -4.50 -17.74
N ILE A 47 -8.63 -5.22 -17.64
CA ILE A 47 -8.62 -6.64 -17.21
C ILE A 47 -7.98 -7.54 -18.29
N GLN A 48 -8.30 -7.34 -19.57
CA GLN A 48 -7.86 -8.22 -20.66
C GLN A 48 -6.34 -8.22 -20.90
N GLN A 49 -5.65 -7.13 -20.58
CA GLN A 49 -4.19 -7.00 -20.79
C GLN A 49 -3.34 -7.60 -19.66
N VAL A 50 -3.96 -7.93 -18.53
CA VAL A 50 -3.25 -8.41 -17.33
C VAL A 50 -3.30 -9.94 -17.22
N ASP A 51 -4.36 -10.58 -17.75
CA ASP A 51 -4.55 -12.03 -17.70
C ASP A 51 -3.46 -12.81 -18.46
N GLU A 52 -2.99 -12.29 -19.61
CA GLU A 52 -1.96 -12.95 -20.43
C GLU A 52 -0.58 -12.98 -19.75
N VAL A 53 -0.29 -12.00 -18.88
CA VAL A 53 1.05 -11.80 -18.29
C VAL A 53 1.22 -12.50 -16.94
N VAL A 54 0.12 -12.87 -16.26
CA VAL A 54 0.16 -13.32 -14.86
C VAL A 54 -0.23 -14.80 -14.68
N SER A 55 -0.78 -15.46 -15.72
CA SER A 55 -1.27 -16.84 -15.63
C SER A 55 -0.22 -17.90 -15.23
N GLU A 56 1.07 -17.69 -15.50
CA GLU A 56 2.15 -18.64 -15.16
C GLU A 56 2.63 -18.57 -13.69
N GLN A 57 2.29 -17.52 -12.94
CA GLN A 57 2.89 -17.26 -11.60
C GLN A 57 1.91 -17.33 -10.42
N THR A 58 0.62 -17.55 -10.66
CA THR A 58 -0.42 -17.58 -9.60
C THR A 58 -0.21 -18.68 -8.57
N HIS A 59 0.30 -19.86 -8.98
CA HIS A 59 0.52 -21.00 -8.08
C HIS A 59 1.54 -20.70 -6.95
N PHE A 60 2.47 -19.76 -7.16
CA PHE A 60 3.48 -19.42 -6.15
C PHE A 60 2.94 -18.50 -5.04
N VAL A 61 1.93 -17.69 -5.32
CA VAL A 61 1.42 -16.67 -4.38
C VAL A 61 0.70 -17.32 -3.19
N GLY A 62 -0.09 -18.36 -3.42
CA GLY A 62 -0.83 -19.05 -2.35
C GLY A 62 0.10 -19.62 -1.27
N HIS A 63 1.22 -20.23 -1.68
CA HIS A 63 2.21 -20.79 -0.76
C HIS A 63 2.89 -19.72 0.12
N GLN A 64 3.21 -18.56 -0.45
CA GLN A 64 3.84 -17.48 0.30
C GLN A 64 2.88 -16.88 1.33
N VAL A 65 1.60 -16.70 0.97
CA VAL A 65 0.58 -16.20 1.90
C VAL A 65 0.32 -17.23 3.02
N SER A 66 0.27 -18.51 2.69
CA SER A 66 0.13 -19.60 3.68
C SER A 66 1.31 -19.63 4.66
N GLY A 67 2.55 -19.40 4.18
CA GLY A 67 3.73 -19.29 5.04
C GLY A 67 3.64 -18.14 6.05
N VAL A 68 3.16 -16.96 5.62
CA VAL A 68 2.95 -15.81 6.51
C VAL A 68 1.82 -16.09 7.51
N ALA A 69 0.72 -16.69 7.06
CA ALA A 69 -0.39 -17.08 7.93
C ALA A 69 0.07 -18.04 9.03
N ALA A 70 0.84 -19.06 8.67
CA ALA A 70 1.41 -20.02 9.60
C ALA A 70 2.39 -19.37 10.59
N ALA A 71 3.19 -18.39 10.14
CA ALA A 71 4.06 -17.62 11.03
C ALA A 71 3.25 -16.80 12.05
N LEU A 72 2.19 -16.11 11.61
CA LEU A 72 1.30 -15.34 12.49
C LEU A 72 0.55 -16.24 13.47
N GLU A 73 0.06 -17.40 13.02
CA GLU A 73 -0.60 -18.37 13.92
C GLU A 73 0.38 -18.91 14.97
N LYS A 74 1.62 -19.25 14.58
CA LYS A 74 2.66 -19.70 15.51
C LYS A 74 3.04 -18.62 16.53
N VAL A 75 3.28 -17.39 16.07
CA VAL A 75 3.58 -16.25 16.95
C VAL A 75 2.39 -15.97 17.87
N GLY A 76 1.16 -16.03 17.35
CA GLY A 76 -0.05 -15.86 18.14
C GLY A 76 -0.21 -16.94 19.21
N ALA A 77 0.05 -18.21 18.89
CA ALA A 77 0.00 -19.31 19.84
C ALA A 77 1.06 -19.18 20.95
N GLU A 78 2.26 -18.72 20.60
CA GLU A 78 3.35 -18.45 21.56
C GLU A 78 2.97 -17.31 22.51
N LEU A 79 2.48 -16.19 21.97
CA LEU A 79 2.03 -15.04 22.74
C LEU A 79 0.78 -15.33 23.57
N GLU A 80 -0.12 -16.19 23.08
CA GLU A 80 -1.32 -16.65 23.79
C GLU A 80 -0.96 -17.49 25.01
N SER A 81 0.16 -18.22 24.94
CA SER A 81 0.70 -19.05 26.03
C SER A 81 1.59 -18.25 27.01
N SER A 82 1.95 -17.02 26.64
CA SER A 82 2.80 -16.10 27.41
C SER A 82 1.95 -15.04 28.16
N ASP A 83 2.60 -14.01 28.72
CA ASP A 83 1.91 -12.91 29.44
C ASP A 83 1.00 -12.06 28.54
N GLN A 84 1.17 -12.13 27.21
CA GLN A 84 0.46 -11.31 26.22
C GLN A 84 -0.75 -12.04 25.61
N ARG A 85 -1.56 -12.70 26.45
CA ARG A 85 -2.64 -13.60 25.99
C ARG A 85 -3.61 -12.98 25.00
N GLN A 86 -4.03 -11.74 25.25
CA GLN A 86 -4.98 -11.05 24.37
C GLN A 86 -4.36 -10.78 22.98
N VAL A 87 -3.13 -10.28 22.95
CA VAL A 87 -2.40 -10.02 21.70
C VAL A 87 -2.17 -11.32 20.94
N GLY A 88 -1.82 -12.40 21.64
CA GLY A 88 -1.64 -13.72 21.03
C GLY A 88 -2.92 -14.27 20.39
N ARG A 89 -4.06 -14.15 21.08
CA ARG A 89 -5.37 -14.54 20.52
C ARG A 89 -5.69 -13.79 19.23
N TYR A 90 -5.49 -12.48 19.21
CA TYR A 90 -5.69 -11.67 18.01
C TYR A 90 -4.75 -12.07 16.87
N ALA A 91 -3.45 -12.20 17.13
CA ALA A 91 -2.47 -12.61 16.11
C ALA A 91 -2.80 -14.00 15.53
N ARG A 92 -3.24 -14.92 16.39
CA ARG A 92 -3.67 -16.27 16.00
C ARG A 92 -4.92 -16.25 15.13
N GLU A 93 -5.92 -15.45 15.50
CA GLU A 93 -7.16 -15.30 14.75
C GLU A 93 -6.92 -14.66 13.37
N ILE A 94 -6.02 -13.68 13.30
CA ILE A 94 -5.56 -13.09 12.04
C ILE A 94 -4.86 -14.17 11.20
N GLY A 95 -3.91 -14.91 11.76
CA GLY A 95 -3.21 -15.99 11.06
C GLY A 95 -4.18 -16.99 10.43
N ARG A 96 -5.18 -17.46 11.19
CA ARG A 96 -6.23 -18.38 10.70
C ARG A 96 -7.09 -17.78 9.59
N SER A 97 -7.47 -16.51 9.74
CA SER A 97 -8.25 -15.80 8.73
C SER A 97 -7.48 -15.66 7.43
N VAL A 98 -6.17 -15.39 7.50
CA VAL A 98 -5.29 -15.31 6.32
C VAL A 98 -5.07 -16.69 5.71
N ALA A 99 -4.91 -17.74 6.51
CA ALA A 99 -4.80 -19.13 6.02
C ALA A 99 -6.06 -19.54 5.23
N ALA A 100 -7.25 -19.25 5.76
CA ALA A 100 -8.51 -19.53 5.07
C ALA A 100 -8.66 -18.75 3.75
N VAL A 101 -7.99 -17.60 3.59
CA VAL A 101 -7.92 -16.87 2.33
C VAL A 101 -6.88 -17.48 1.39
N ALA A 102 -5.72 -17.89 1.91
CA ALA A 102 -4.67 -18.55 1.13
C ALA A 102 -5.21 -19.84 0.47
N GLU A 103 -5.89 -20.69 1.24
CA GLU A 103 -6.54 -21.91 0.74
C GLU A 103 -7.59 -21.62 -0.35
N LYS A 104 -8.29 -20.49 -0.23
CA LYS A 104 -9.28 -20.09 -1.25
C LYS A 104 -8.63 -19.59 -2.53
N ILE A 105 -7.38 -19.15 -2.51
CA ILE A 105 -6.67 -18.56 -3.66
C ILE A 105 -5.72 -19.58 -4.30
N GLU A 106 -5.25 -20.56 -3.55
CA GLU A 106 -4.39 -21.62 -4.03
C GLU A 106 -5.04 -22.40 -5.19
N GLY A 107 -4.31 -22.53 -6.30
CA GLY A 107 -4.78 -23.23 -7.49
C GLY A 107 -5.89 -22.51 -8.28
N LYS A 108 -6.27 -21.28 -7.91
CA LYS A 108 -7.23 -20.48 -8.68
C LYS A 108 -6.57 -19.69 -9.79
N ASP A 109 -7.32 -19.49 -10.87
CA ASP A 109 -6.97 -18.54 -11.90
C ASP A 109 -7.28 -17.09 -11.47
N LEU A 110 -6.82 -16.11 -12.24
CA LEU A 110 -7.02 -14.69 -11.93
C LEU A 110 -8.49 -14.28 -11.97
N GLY A 111 -9.29 -14.86 -12.86
CA GLY A 111 -10.72 -14.57 -12.97
C GLY A 111 -11.48 -15.00 -11.70
N GLU A 112 -11.16 -16.17 -11.17
CA GLU A 112 -11.73 -16.67 -9.92
C GLU A 112 -11.23 -15.86 -8.71
N ILE A 113 -9.95 -15.45 -8.68
CA ILE A 113 -9.42 -14.58 -7.62
C ILE A 113 -10.08 -13.19 -7.66
N ALA A 114 -10.28 -12.62 -8.86
CA ALA A 114 -11.01 -11.37 -9.03
C ALA A 114 -12.46 -11.50 -8.52
N THR A 115 -13.12 -12.62 -8.81
CA THR A 115 -14.47 -12.92 -8.30
C THR A 115 -14.49 -13.03 -6.77
N LEU A 116 -13.46 -13.63 -6.16
CA LEU A 116 -13.30 -13.69 -4.70
C LEU A 116 -13.11 -12.29 -4.10
N ALA A 117 -12.29 -11.45 -4.73
CA ALA A 117 -12.05 -10.07 -4.33
C ALA A 117 -13.31 -9.19 -4.44
N GLU A 118 -14.09 -9.32 -5.53
CA GLU A 118 -15.38 -8.63 -5.69
C GLU A 118 -16.34 -9.01 -4.56
N ASN A 119 -16.49 -10.32 -4.32
CA ASN A 119 -17.35 -10.82 -3.26
C ASN A 119 -16.92 -10.33 -1.87
N PHE A 120 -15.60 -10.24 -1.61
CA PHE A 120 -15.07 -9.66 -0.38
C PHE A 120 -15.40 -8.17 -0.26
N GLY A 121 -15.13 -7.38 -1.30
CA GLY A 121 -15.42 -5.94 -1.32
C GLY A 121 -16.90 -5.63 -1.10
N ARG A 122 -17.80 -6.45 -1.66
CA ARG A 122 -19.25 -6.33 -1.42
C ARG A 122 -19.67 -6.67 0.01
N LYS A 123 -19.00 -7.63 0.66
CA LYS A 123 -19.31 -8.04 2.04
C LYS A 123 -18.68 -7.15 3.10
N GLN A 124 -17.51 -6.59 2.81
CA GLN A 124 -16.67 -5.84 3.74
C GLN A 124 -16.07 -4.61 3.04
N PRO A 125 -16.89 -3.59 2.73
CA PRO A 125 -16.44 -2.43 1.95
C PRO A 125 -15.31 -1.65 2.64
N ILE A 126 -15.36 -1.52 3.97
CA ILE A 126 -14.33 -0.80 4.74
C ILE A 126 -12.98 -1.53 4.68
N ALA A 127 -12.98 -2.86 4.81
CA ALA A 127 -11.75 -3.65 4.74
C ALA A 127 -11.11 -3.57 3.34
N PHE A 128 -11.94 -3.63 2.28
CA PHE A 128 -11.46 -3.45 0.91
C PHE A 128 -10.83 -2.07 0.70
N LEU A 129 -11.46 -0.99 1.17
CA LEU A 129 -10.89 0.36 1.09
C LEU A 129 -9.58 0.48 1.87
N ALA A 130 -9.48 -0.13 3.05
CA ALA A 130 -8.24 -0.12 3.82
C ALA A 130 -7.09 -0.81 3.07
N ILE A 131 -7.34 -1.99 2.50
CA ILE A 131 -6.36 -2.72 1.69
C ILE A 131 -5.99 -1.91 0.45
N ALA A 132 -6.99 -1.34 -0.25
CA ALA A 132 -6.76 -0.53 -1.44
C ALA A 132 -5.93 0.72 -1.13
N ALA A 133 -6.17 1.39 0.00
CA ALA A 133 -5.37 2.54 0.42
C ALA A 133 -3.91 2.15 0.72
N LEU A 134 -3.69 1.04 1.42
CA LEU A 134 -2.35 0.51 1.67
C LEU A 134 -1.64 0.12 0.37
N ALA A 135 -2.36 -0.52 -0.57
CA ALA A 135 -1.84 -0.86 -1.88
C ALA A 135 -1.48 0.38 -2.70
N GLY A 136 -2.35 1.40 -2.72
CA GLY A 136 -2.11 2.67 -3.40
C GLY A 136 -0.92 3.45 -2.84
N LEU A 137 -0.80 3.52 -1.51
CA LEU A 137 0.36 4.14 -0.85
C LEU A 137 1.65 3.37 -1.15
N SER A 138 1.60 2.04 -1.11
CA SER A 138 2.74 1.17 -1.41
C SER A 138 3.15 1.31 -2.88
N ALA A 139 2.19 1.34 -3.80
CA ALA A 139 2.42 1.57 -5.21
C ALA A 139 3.04 2.95 -5.46
N SER A 140 2.55 4.02 -4.80
CA SER A 140 3.16 5.35 -4.87
C SER A 140 4.62 5.31 -4.43
N ARG A 141 4.92 4.61 -3.33
CA ARG A 141 6.30 4.43 -2.86
C ARG A 141 7.16 3.68 -3.87
N PHE A 142 6.63 2.63 -4.49
CA PHE A 142 7.36 1.87 -5.52
C PHE A 142 7.65 2.73 -6.75
N LEU A 143 6.67 3.49 -7.25
CA LEU A 143 6.86 4.39 -8.39
C LEU A 143 7.96 5.44 -8.12
N ILE A 144 7.93 6.08 -6.95
CA ILE A 144 8.96 7.07 -6.54
C ILE A 144 10.33 6.40 -6.36
N ALA A 145 10.37 5.22 -5.74
CA ALA A 145 11.61 4.47 -5.56
C ALA A 145 12.18 3.92 -6.87
N SER A 146 11.33 3.63 -7.85
CA SER A 146 11.72 3.17 -9.18
C SER A 146 12.29 4.32 -10.00
N ALA A 147 11.66 5.50 -9.95
CA ALA A 147 12.17 6.70 -10.64
C ALA A 147 13.57 7.10 -10.13
N LYS A 148 13.81 7.03 -8.81
CA LYS A 148 15.12 7.32 -8.22
C LYS A 148 16.24 6.36 -8.66
N ARG A 149 15.89 5.17 -9.16
CA ARG A 149 16.85 4.18 -9.66
C ARG A 149 17.19 4.39 -11.14
N GLY A 150 16.38 5.15 -11.88
CA GLY A 150 16.58 5.48 -13.29
C GLY A 150 17.60 6.59 -13.55
N ASP A 151 17.88 7.44 -12.55
CA ASP A 151 18.84 8.55 -12.66
C ASP A 151 20.30 8.16 -12.37
N GLU A 152 20.58 6.92 -11.97
CA GLU A 152 21.94 6.39 -11.91
C GLU A 152 22.37 5.81 -13.28
N VAL A 153 22.11 6.56 -14.36
CA VAL A 153 22.89 6.40 -15.58
C VAL A 153 24.27 6.96 -15.27
N ARG A 154 25.17 6.06 -14.87
CA ARG A 154 26.60 6.33 -14.72
C ARG A 154 27.06 7.12 -15.95
N PRO A 155 27.59 8.34 -15.82
CA PRO A 155 28.33 8.93 -16.91
C PRO A 155 29.42 7.92 -17.23
N ILE A 156 29.39 7.39 -18.45
CA ILE A 156 30.55 6.71 -19.00
C ILE A 156 31.55 7.85 -19.15
N GLU A 157 32.28 8.17 -18.07
CA GLU A 157 33.50 8.96 -18.12
C GLU A 157 34.39 8.16 -19.05
N THR A 158 34.36 8.64 -20.28
CA THR A 158 35.08 8.16 -21.42
C THR A 158 36.54 8.08 -21.00
N SER A 159 37.01 6.85 -20.88
CA SER A 159 38.39 6.44 -20.66
C SER A 159 39.35 6.85 -21.80
N ALA A 160 38.98 7.85 -22.61
CA ALA A 160 39.81 8.40 -23.67
C ALA A 160 41.06 9.15 -23.16
N LYS A 161 41.18 9.41 -21.85
CA LYS A 161 42.38 10.06 -21.29
C LYS A 161 43.53 9.09 -20.96
N MET A 162 43.31 7.77 -20.96
CA MET A 162 44.36 6.81 -20.59
C MET A 162 45.15 6.22 -21.77
N ARG A 163 44.59 6.20 -22.99
CA ARG A 163 45.31 5.73 -24.21
C ARG A 163 46.24 6.77 -24.84
N ALA A 164 46.10 8.06 -24.50
CA ALA A 164 47.02 9.10 -25.00
C ALA A 164 48.32 9.19 -24.19
N ALA A 165 48.34 8.67 -22.95
CA ALA A 165 49.52 8.72 -22.08
C ALA A 165 50.54 7.59 -22.35
N SER A 166 50.16 6.52 -23.06
CA SER A 166 51.10 5.45 -23.46
C SER A 166 51.82 5.73 -24.78
N ALA A 167 51.58 6.88 -25.42
CA ALA A 167 52.26 7.32 -26.65
C ALA A 167 53.54 8.15 -26.37
N SER A 168 54.00 8.24 -25.12
CA SER A 168 55.01 9.24 -24.71
C SER A 168 56.12 8.68 -23.80
N GLY A 169 56.63 7.48 -24.06
CA GLY A 169 57.80 7.00 -23.30
C GLY A 169 58.45 5.76 -23.89
N GLY A 170 59.50 5.95 -24.69
CA GLY A 170 60.36 4.83 -25.09
C GLY A 170 61.10 5.04 -26.40
N ALA A 171 61.79 6.17 -26.54
CA ALA A 171 62.84 6.33 -27.54
C ALA A 171 64.13 5.63 -27.07
N SER A 172 64.96 5.24 -28.05
CA SER A 172 66.41 5.00 -28.00
C SER A 172 66.95 3.80 -27.20
N ASN A 173 67.49 2.80 -27.92
CA ASN A 173 68.94 2.59 -28.02
C ASN A 173 69.26 1.55 -29.12
N ASP A 174 69.98 2.02 -30.14
CA ASP A 174 70.92 1.22 -30.95
C ASP A 174 72.26 1.15 -30.20
#